data_AF-A0A920UG25-F1
#
_entry.id   AF-A0A920UG25-F1
#
_cell.length_a   1.000
_cell.length_b   1.000
_cell.length_c   1.000
_cell.angle_alpha   90.00
_cell.angle_beta   90.00
_cell.angle_gamma   90.00
#
_symmetry.space_group_name_H-M   'P 1'
#
loop_
_entity.id
_entity.type
_entity.pdbx_description
1 polymer ?
#
loop_
_entity_poly.entity_id
_entity_poly.type
_entity_poly.pdbx_seq_one_letter_code
_entity_poly.pdbx_strand_id
1 'polypeptide(L)' 'MFLARVEGSVVATKKDEGLSGRKLLLVRPQLVDESDPAKFRPGKNTIVAGDSVGAGEGELVKFTQGSSARLAPI' A
#
# COMPACT_ATOMS: atom_id res chain seq x y z
N MET A 1 7.61 1.58 8.11
CA MET A 1 6.27 0.99 7.92
C MET A 1 5.26 2.10 8.14
N PHE A 2 4.18 2.13 7.38
CA PHE A 2 3.14 3.16 7.47
C PHE A 2 1.76 2.51 7.36
N LEU A 3 0.77 3.18 7.94
CA LEU A 3 -0.64 2.85 7.74
C LEU A 3 -1.10 3.48 6.41
N ALA A 4 -1.86 2.76 5.61
CA ALA A 4 -2.42 3.25 4.36
C ALA A 4 -3.79 2.62 4.09
N ARG A 5 -4.58 3.29 3.26
CA ARG A 5 -5.82 2.73 2.73
C ARG A 5 -5.59 2.28 1.30
N VAL A 6 -6.10 1.11 0.94
CA VAL A 6 -6.14 0.66 -0.45
C VAL A 6 -7.22 1.45 -1.18
N GLU A 7 -6.86 2.14 -2.25
CA GLU A 7 -7.79 2.92 -3.07
C GLU A 7 -7.98 2.30 -4.47
N GLY A 8 -7.32 1.19 -4.76
CA GLY A 8 -7.50 0.46 -5.99
C GLY A 8 -6.30 -0.40 -6.34
N SER A 9 -6.17 -0.73 -7.62
CA SER A 9 -5.09 -1.58 -8.13
C SER A 9 -4.49 -1.04 -9.43
N VAL A 10 -3.27 -1.47 -9.72
CA VAL A 10 -2.55 -1.13 -10.95
C VAL A 10 -2.32 -2.41 -11.75
N VAL A 11 -2.65 -2.37 -13.05
CA VAL A 11 -2.33 -3.43 -13.99
C VAL A 11 -1.16 -2.99 -14.85
N ALA A 12 -0.11 -3.81 -14.90
CA ALA A 12 1.07 -3.57 -15.73
C ALA A 12 1.38 -4.82 -16.57
N THR A 13 1.17 -4.73 -17.88
CA THR A 13 1.39 -5.84 -18.84
C THR A 13 2.87 -6.12 -19.05
N LYS A 14 3.70 -5.07 -19.07
CA LYS A 14 5.17 -5.18 -19.14
C LYS A 14 5.76 -4.73 -17.81
N LYS A 15 6.38 -5.66 -17.09
CA LYS A 15 6.99 -5.45 -15.76
C LYS A 15 8.15 -6.41 -15.57
N ASP A 16 8.98 -6.13 -14.58
CA ASP A 16 10.04 -7.03 -14.15
C ASP A 16 9.49 -8.43 -13.82
N GLU A 17 10.24 -9.47 -14.17
CA GLU A 17 9.79 -10.86 -13.99
C GLU A 17 9.51 -11.18 -12.52
N GLY A 18 10.24 -10.56 -11.58
CA GLY A 18 10.01 -10.72 -10.14
C GLY A 18 8.67 -10.16 -9.65
N LEU A 19 7.97 -9.37 -10.47
CA LEU A 19 6.64 -8.82 -10.22
C LEU A 19 5.53 -9.57 -10.97
N SER A 20 5.87 -10.62 -11.74
CA SER A 20 4.88 -11.48 -12.37
C SER A 20 4.02 -12.18 -11.31
N GLY A 21 2.72 -12.34 -11.59
CA GLY A 21 1.74 -12.91 -10.64
C GLY A 21 1.38 -12.02 -9.44
N ARG A 22 2.12 -10.94 -9.16
CA ARG A 22 1.83 -10.05 -8.03
C ARG A 22 0.73 -9.05 -8.37
N LYS A 23 -0.23 -8.90 -7.45
CA LYS A 23 -1.19 -7.80 -7.45
C LYS A 23 -0.48 -6.53 -6.97
N LEU A 24 -0.65 -5.45 -7.72
CA LEU A 24 -0.12 -4.14 -7.36
C LEU A 24 -1.29 -3.28 -6.89
N LEU A 25 -1.17 -2.75 -5.67
CA LEU A 25 -2.20 -1.94 -5.03
C LEU A 25 -1.81 -0.48 -5.05
N LEU A 26 -2.79 0.37 -5.34
CA LEU A 26 -2.68 1.81 -5.15
C LEU A 26 -3.10 2.12 -3.72
N VAL A 27 -2.18 2.62 -2.92
CA VAL A 27 -2.40 2.88 -1.48
C VAL A 27 -2.12 4.35 -1.15
N ARG A 28 -2.96 4.90 -0.27
CA ARG A 28 -2.81 6.26 0.26
C ARG A 28 -2.48 6.21 1.75
N PRO A 29 -1.28 6.68 2.16
CA PRO A 29 -0.92 6.75 3.58
C PRO A 29 -1.98 7.48 4.40
N GLN A 30 -2.24 6.97 5.59
CA GLN A 30 -3.16 7.54 6.55
C GLN A 30 -2.33 8.19 7.66
N LEU A 31 -2.51 9.49 7.85
CA LEU A 31 -1.85 10.28 8.89
C LEU A 31 -2.85 10.52 10.03
N VAL A 32 -2.33 10.80 11.22
CA VAL A 32 -3.20 11.25 12.33
C VAL A 32 -3.78 12.62 11.98
N ASP A 33 -5.06 12.81 12.26
CA ASP A 33 -5.69 14.12 12.13
C ASP A 33 -5.22 15.04 13.27
N GLU A 34 -4.75 16.24 12.92
CA GLU A 34 -4.22 17.21 13.89
C GLU A 34 -5.33 17.84 14.73
N SER A 35 -6.57 17.87 14.22
CA SER A 35 -7.74 18.41 14.92
C SER A 35 -8.41 17.37 15.83
N ASP A 36 -8.24 16.08 15.54
CA ASP A 36 -8.79 14.96 16.32
C ASP A 36 -7.85 13.74 16.24
N PRO A 37 -6.93 13.56 17.22
CA PRO A 37 -5.95 12.49 17.19
C PRO A 37 -6.51 11.06 17.18
N ALA A 38 -7.82 10.89 17.43
CA ALA A 38 -8.48 9.58 17.33
C ALA A 38 -8.85 9.19 15.89
N LYS A 39 -8.70 10.11 14.93
CA LYS A 39 -9.04 9.88 13.52
C LYS A 39 -7.82 9.88 12.62
N PHE A 40 -8.00 9.24 11.48
CA PHE A 40 -7.05 9.31 10.38
C PHE A 40 -7.53 10.25 9.29
N ARG A 41 -6.58 10.99 8.71
CA ARG A 41 -6.76 11.77 7.49
C ARG A 41 -5.88 11.21 6.37
N PRO A 42 -6.34 11.25 5.11
CA PRO A 42 -5.50 10.84 3.99
C PRO A 42 -4.28 11.77 3.85
N GLY A 43 -3.11 11.17 3.64
CA GLY A 43 -1.92 11.88 3.19
C GLY A 43 -2.04 12.31 1.72
N LYS A 44 -1.15 13.18 1.26
CA LYS A 44 -1.17 13.69 -0.12
C LYS A 44 -0.60 12.70 -1.15
N ASN A 45 0.32 11.83 -0.72
CA ASN A 45 1.04 10.95 -1.62
C ASN A 45 0.20 9.71 -1.95
N THR A 46 0.38 9.21 -3.17
CA THR A 46 -0.15 7.93 -3.61
C THR A 46 1.02 7.00 -3.92
N ILE A 47 0.95 5.76 -3.46
CA ILE A 47 2.06 4.80 -3.53
C ILE A 47 1.54 3.52 -4.17
N VAL A 48 2.36 2.89 -5.02
CA VAL A 48 2.10 1.53 -5.51
C VAL A 48 2.85 0.54 -4.64
N ALA A 49 2.16 -0.45 -4.10
CA ALA A 49 2.72 -1.50 -3.27
C ALA A 49 2.38 -2.89 -3.85
N GLY A 50 3.29 -3.85 -3.69
CA GLY A 50 2.96 -5.26 -3.94
C GLY A 50 2.09 -5.80 -2.82
N ASP A 51 1.05 -6.55 -3.18
CA ASP A 51 0.20 -7.26 -2.23
C ASP A 51 0.79 -8.62 -1.89
N SER A 52 0.91 -8.91 -0.59
CA SER A 52 1.34 -10.21 -0.06
C SER A 52 0.33 -10.84 0.90
N VAL A 53 -0.82 -10.18 1.10
CA VAL A 53 -1.81 -10.59 2.10
C VAL A 53 -3.23 -10.72 1.53
N GLY A 54 -3.43 -10.34 0.25
CA GLY A 54 -4.71 -10.43 -0.42
C GLY A 54 -5.63 -9.25 -0.14
N ALA A 55 -5.08 -8.05 0.05
CA ALA A 55 -5.86 -6.88 0.43
C ALA A 55 -6.80 -6.38 -0.69
N GLY A 56 -7.97 -5.90 -0.27
CA GLY A 56 -9.04 -5.33 -1.09
C GLY A 56 -9.10 -3.81 -1.03
N GLU A 57 -9.83 -3.21 -1.96
CA GLU A 57 -10.09 -1.76 -1.96
C GLU A 57 -10.91 -1.35 -0.72
N GLY A 58 -10.58 -0.19 -0.15
CA GLY A 58 -11.18 0.34 1.08
C GLY A 58 -10.52 -0.16 2.37
N GLU A 59 -9.77 -1.25 2.31
CA GLU A 59 -9.11 -1.82 3.48
C GLU A 59 -7.95 -0.96 4.00
N LEU A 60 -7.80 -0.96 5.32
CA LEU A 60 -6.72 -0.29 6.02
C LEU A 60 -5.58 -1.28 6.24
N VAL A 61 -4.41 -0.98 5.68
CA VAL A 61 -3.25 -1.87 5.65
C VAL A 61 -2.03 -1.22 6.28
N LYS A 62 -1.15 -2.04 6.85
CA LYS A 62 0.21 -1.64 7.19
C LYS A 62 1.13 -2.08 6.06
N PHE A 63 1.82 -1.13 5.43
CA PHE A 63 2.79 -1.44 4.38
C PHE A 63 4.22 -1.07 4.82
N THR A 64 5.18 -1.73 4.20
CA THR A 64 6.62 -1.49 4.41
C THR A 64 7.26 -1.02 3.10
N GLN A 65 8.40 -0.33 3.20
CA GLN A 65 9.12 0.23 2.05
C GLN A 65 10.63 -0.02 2.21
N GLY A 66 11.39 0.23 1.15
CA GLY A 66 12.85 0.08 1.14
C GLY A 66 13.29 -1.38 1.13
N SER A 67 14.48 -1.66 1.66
CA SER A 67 15.06 -3.02 1.68
C SER A 67 14.21 -4.02 2.45
N SER A 68 13.60 -3.59 3.56
CA SER A 68 12.71 -4.43 4.37
C SER A 68 11.48 -4.93 3.61
N ALA A 69 11.02 -4.19 2.59
CA ALA A 69 9.90 -4.65 1.76
C ALA A 69 10.25 -5.89 0.93
N ARG A 70 11.53 -6.10 0.59
CA ARG A 70 11.98 -7.31 -0.12
C ARG A 70 12.05 -8.55 0.77
N LEU A 71 12.04 -8.36 2.09
CA LEU A 71 12.03 -9.45 3.07
C LEU A 71 10.61 -9.84 3.51
N ALA A 72 9.61 -9.05 3.12
CA ALA A 72 8.22 -9.40 3.38
C ALA A 72 7.86 -10.68 2.61
N PRO A 73 6.97 -11.54 3.16
CA PRO A 73 6.47 -12.71 2.46
C PRO A 73 5.95 -12.33 1.08
N ILE A 74 6.13 -13.24 0.14
CA ILE A 74 5.72 -13.13 -1.26
C ILE A 74 4.58 -14.08 -1.56
#